data_AF-A0A3D0KLF0-F1
#
_entry.id   AF-A0A3D0KLF0-F1
#
_cell.length_a   1.000
_cell.length_b   1.000
_cell.length_c   1.000
_cell.angle_alpha   90.00
_cell.angle_beta   90.00
_cell.angle_gamma   90.00
#
_symmetry.space_group_name_H-M   'P 1'
#
loop_
_entity.id
_entity.type
_entity.pdbx_description
1 polymer ?
#
loop_
_entity_poly.entity_id
_entity_poly.type
_entity_poly.pdbx_seq_one_letter_code
_entity_poly.pdbx_strand_id
1 'polypeptide(L)'
;EDKATPVSKVWVDFGMTADEVKKFIKPGDSLSFVSNPRMLLNNRITAPALDNRCSAAALIKTAEMLKDKQLDYKVIILLSSQEETYGTGAATGAYAINADEAIAVDVSFASQPDVSGQYSKIELSGGPMIGIAPVLNKKMTNKLISICESDGRKYQLEPISGRTGTNADHIAITRGGVKTAMISIPQRYMHTAVEVISLDDVEATAKLLADYILSGGAFDA
;
A
#
# COMPACT_ATOMS: atom_id res chain seq x y z
N GLU A 1 -24.58 12.39 5.66
CA GLU A 1 -25.12 12.23 4.30
C GLU A 1 -23.98 12.55 3.35
N ASP A 2 -23.13 11.58 3.07
CA ASP A 2 -21.88 11.81 2.33
C ASP A 2 -21.85 10.87 1.13
N LYS A 3 -22.62 11.22 0.10
CA LYS A 3 -22.48 10.58 -1.20
C LYS A 3 -21.55 11.44 -2.04
N ALA A 4 -20.45 10.86 -2.51
CA ALA A 4 -19.58 11.49 -3.48
C ALA A 4 -20.41 12.04 -4.65
N THR A 5 -20.04 13.22 -5.14
CA THR A 5 -20.73 13.83 -6.28
C THR A 5 -20.61 12.89 -7.48
N PRO A 6 -21.72 12.49 -8.12
CA PRO A 6 -21.66 11.64 -9.31
C PRO A 6 -20.71 12.25 -10.34
N VAL A 7 -19.87 11.43 -10.99
CA VAL A 7 -18.93 11.91 -12.03
C VAL A 7 -19.65 12.70 -13.12
N SER A 8 -20.90 12.34 -13.45
CA SER A 8 -21.74 13.08 -14.41
C SER A 8 -22.09 14.52 -13.98
N LYS A 9 -21.81 14.90 -12.73
CA LYS A 9 -21.99 16.23 -12.15
C LYS A 9 -20.65 16.91 -11.82
N VAL A 10 -19.53 16.34 -12.26
CA VAL A 10 -18.20 16.92 -12.10
C VAL A 10 -17.75 17.42 -13.47
N TRP A 11 -17.30 18.68 -13.51
CA TRP A 11 -16.77 19.31 -14.73
C TRP A 11 -15.36 19.82 -14.45
N VAL A 12 -14.48 19.70 -15.45
CA VAL A 12 -13.17 20.34 -15.47
C VAL A 12 -13.27 21.53 -16.42
N ASP A 13 -13.10 22.74 -15.90
CA ASP A 13 -13.02 23.94 -16.70
C ASP A 13 -11.56 24.18 -17.12
N PHE A 14 -11.33 24.26 -18.43
CA PHE A 14 -10.01 24.51 -19.00
C PHE A 14 -9.73 26.00 -19.26
N GLY A 15 -10.73 26.87 -19.09
CA GLY A 15 -10.60 28.30 -19.40
C GLY A 15 -10.32 28.59 -20.89
N MET A 16 -10.63 27.65 -21.78
CA MET A 16 -10.33 27.68 -23.22
C MET A 16 -11.57 27.33 -24.05
N THR A 17 -11.58 27.71 -25.33
CA THR A 17 -12.62 27.28 -26.26
C THR A 17 -12.49 25.79 -26.58
N ALA A 18 -13.60 25.17 -27.01
CA ALA A 18 -13.60 23.74 -27.36
C ALA A 18 -12.57 23.39 -28.45
N ASP A 19 -12.32 24.29 -29.40
CA ASP A 19 -11.35 24.05 -30.49
C ASP A 19 -9.89 24.20 -30.03
N GLU A 20 -9.63 24.98 -28.98
CA GLU A 20 -8.32 25.04 -28.33
C GLU A 20 -8.07 23.80 -27.49
N VAL A 21 -9.04 23.37 -26.67
CA VAL A 21 -8.92 22.17 -25.82
C VAL A 21 -8.62 20.93 -26.67
N LYS A 22 -9.29 20.76 -27.81
CA LYS A 22 -9.07 19.64 -28.74
C LYS A 22 -7.65 19.57 -29.32
N LYS A 23 -6.88 20.66 -29.28
CA LYS A 23 -5.46 20.67 -29.69
C LYS A 23 -4.55 20.03 -28.64
N PHE A 24 -4.96 20.03 -27.37
CA PHE A 24 -4.18 19.54 -26.24
C PHE A 24 -4.66 18.19 -25.70
N ILE A 25 -5.96 17.89 -25.82
CA ILE A 25 -6.60 16.74 -25.15
C ILE A 25 -7.50 16.00 -26.14
N LYS A 26 -7.49 14.66 -26.07
CA LYS A 26 -8.34 13.76 -26.85
C LYS A 26 -9.23 12.93 -25.94
N PRO A 27 -10.41 12.47 -26.42
CA PRO A 27 -11.21 11.49 -25.69
C PRO A 27 -10.38 10.26 -25.33
N GLY A 28 -10.34 9.92 -24.04
CA GLY A 28 -9.54 8.82 -23.50
C GLY A 28 -8.25 9.26 -22.79
N ASP A 29 -7.81 10.50 -22.95
CA ASP A 29 -6.68 11.04 -22.18
C ASP A 29 -7.02 11.11 -20.68
N SER A 30 -6.07 10.74 -19.84
CA SER A 30 -6.21 10.83 -18.39
C SER A 30 -5.93 12.25 -17.91
N LEU A 31 -6.80 12.76 -17.03
CA LEU A 31 -6.61 14.03 -16.32
C LEU A 31 -6.30 13.74 -14.87
N SER A 32 -5.32 14.45 -14.32
CA SER A 32 -4.94 14.34 -12.92
C SER A 32 -4.55 15.71 -12.37
N PHE A 33 -4.55 15.83 -11.05
CA PHE A 33 -4.12 17.05 -10.37
C PHE A 33 -2.60 17.14 -10.42
N VAL A 34 -2.07 18.26 -10.93
CA VAL A 34 -0.64 18.56 -10.85
C VAL A 34 -0.36 19.19 -9.50
N SER A 35 0.31 18.45 -8.63
CA SER A 35 0.86 18.96 -7.38
C SER A 35 2.28 18.45 -7.20
N ASN A 36 3.20 19.37 -6.92
CA ASN A 36 4.59 19.02 -6.65
C ASN A 36 4.69 18.46 -5.23
N PRO A 37 5.37 17.33 -5.01
CA PRO A 37 5.65 16.82 -3.68
C PRO A 37 6.34 17.88 -2.81
N ARG A 38 5.95 17.98 -1.54
CA ARG A 38 6.56 18.91 -0.57
C ARG A 38 6.95 18.19 0.69
N MET A 39 8.16 18.48 1.17
CA MET A 39 8.60 18.07 2.49
C MET A 39 7.84 18.87 3.55
N LEU A 40 7.41 18.16 4.58
CA LEU A 40 6.83 18.70 5.80
C LEU A 40 7.82 18.47 6.96
N LEU A 41 7.54 19.07 8.12
CA LEU A 41 8.29 18.79 9.35
C LEU A 41 8.16 17.31 9.74
N ASN A 42 9.11 16.84 10.57
CA ASN A 42 9.13 15.48 11.12
C ASN A 42 9.25 14.38 10.06
N ASN A 43 10.10 14.61 9.05
CA ASN A 43 10.39 13.67 7.97
C ASN A 43 9.14 13.16 7.21
N ARG A 44 8.15 14.04 7.03
CA ARG A 44 6.91 13.75 6.32
C ARG A 44 6.91 14.37 4.93
N ILE A 45 6.11 13.81 4.04
CA ILE A 45 5.93 14.34 2.69
C ILE A 45 4.44 14.45 2.40
N THR A 46 4.06 15.49 1.68
CA THR A 46 2.73 15.59 1.06
C THR A 46 2.84 15.58 -0.46
N ALA A 47 2.00 14.76 -1.09
CA ALA A 47 1.91 14.64 -2.54
C ALA A 47 0.59 13.95 -2.92
N PRO A 48 0.11 14.09 -4.16
CA PRO A 48 -0.93 13.22 -4.68
C PRO A 48 -0.36 11.83 -4.99
N ALA A 49 -1.22 10.81 -4.89
CA ALA A 49 -0.92 9.42 -5.24
C ALA A 49 0.21 8.79 -4.40
N LEU A 50 0.36 9.20 -3.14
CA LEU A 50 1.13 8.43 -2.15
C LEU A 50 0.48 7.06 -1.92
N ASP A 51 -0.84 7.01 -2.03
CA ASP A 51 -1.56 5.78 -2.37
C ASP A 51 -1.39 5.46 -3.88
N ASN A 52 -0.69 4.40 -4.30
CA ASN A 52 0.12 3.47 -3.51
C ASN A 52 1.63 3.59 -3.85
N ARG A 53 2.09 4.78 -4.29
CA ARG A 53 3.50 5.00 -4.67
C ARG A 53 4.47 4.86 -3.51
N CYS A 54 4.04 5.14 -2.27
CA CYS A 54 4.93 4.99 -1.12
C CYS A 54 5.23 3.51 -0.83
N SER A 55 4.28 2.60 -1.03
CA SER A 55 4.52 1.14 -0.96
C SER A 55 5.41 0.66 -2.10
N ALA A 56 5.23 1.19 -3.32
CA ALA A 56 6.16 0.90 -4.41
C ALA A 56 7.59 1.33 -4.07
N ALA A 57 7.77 2.49 -3.43
CA ALA A 57 9.08 2.94 -2.94
C ALA A 57 9.63 2.01 -1.84
N ALA A 58 8.78 1.54 -0.92
CA ALA A 58 9.18 0.56 0.10
C ALA A 58 9.64 -0.77 -0.54
N LEU A 59 8.93 -1.26 -1.56
CA LEU A 59 9.29 -2.47 -2.30
C LEU A 59 10.62 -2.30 -3.06
N ILE A 60 10.86 -1.14 -3.67
CA ILE A 60 12.15 -0.83 -4.33
C ILE A 60 13.28 -0.84 -3.31
N LYS A 61 13.12 -0.14 -2.17
CA LYS A 61 14.11 -0.16 -1.08
C LYS A 61 14.34 -1.56 -0.53
N THR A 62 13.30 -2.39 -0.46
CA THR A 62 13.43 -3.81 -0.08
C THR A 62 14.33 -4.55 -1.07
N ALA A 63 14.13 -4.35 -2.37
CA ALA A 63 14.97 -4.94 -3.42
C ALA A 63 16.43 -4.50 -3.29
N GLU A 64 16.68 -3.22 -3.01
CA GLU A 64 18.02 -2.67 -2.80
C GLU A 64 18.72 -3.34 -1.61
N MET A 65 18.01 -3.55 -0.49
CA MET A 65 18.55 -4.25 0.68
C MET A 65 18.89 -5.72 0.43
N LEU A 66 18.17 -6.36 -0.51
CA LEU A 66 18.33 -7.79 -0.85
C LEU A 66 19.30 -8.04 -2.00
N LYS A 67 19.70 -7.01 -2.76
CA LYS A 67 20.46 -7.12 -4.02
C LYS A 67 21.67 -8.06 -3.95
N ASP A 68 22.45 -7.97 -2.87
CA ASP A 68 23.70 -8.72 -2.70
C ASP A 68 23.55 -9.89 -1.70
N LYS A 69 22.32 -10.31 -1.42
CA LYS A 69 22.00 -11.41 -0.49
C LYS A 69 21.77 -12.70 -1.26
N GLN A 70 22.30 -13.80 -0.74
CA GLN A 70 21.96 -15.14 -1.23
C GLN A 70 20.69 -15.60 -0.52
N LEU A 71 19.72 -16.09 -1.31
CA LEU A 71 18.43 -16.56 -0.85
C LEU A 71 18.17 -17.95 -1.43
N ASP A 72 17.62 -18.84 -0.62
CA ASP A 72 17.27 -20.21 -1.03
C ASP A 72 15.93 -20.28 -1.79
N TYR A 73 15.28 -19.14 -1.99
CA TYR A 73 13.97 -19.01 -2.63
C TYR A 73 13.93 -17.81 -3.56
N LYS A 74 12.96 -17.85 -4.47
CA LYS A 74 12.72 -16.80 -5.44
C LYS A 74 11.86 -15.70 -4.84
N VAL A 75 12.37 -14.47 -4.84
CA VAL A 75 11.60 -13.27 -4.49
C VAL A 75 11.10 -12.60 -5.76
N ILE A 76 9.82 -12.25 -5.78
CA ILE A 76 9.19 -11.53 -6.89
C ILE A 76 8.53 -10.28 -6.35
N ILE A 77 8.86 -9.13 -6.93
CA ILE A 77 8.18 -7.86 -6.66
C ILE A 77 7.15 -7.64 -7.76
N LEU A 78 5.88 -7.65 -7.38
CA LEU A 78 4.76 -7.36 -8.27
C LEU A 78 4.26 -5.94 -8.00
N LEU A 79 4.44 -5.05 -8.98
CA LEU A 79 3.79 -3.75 -8.99
C LEU A 79 2.49 -3.88 -9.79
N SER A 80 1.37 -4.16 -9.10
CA SER A 80 0.08 -4.39 -9.74
C SER A 80 -0.62 -3.09 -10.13
N SER A 81 -1.29 -3.09 -11.28
CA SER A 81 -2.18 -2.01 -11.73
C SER A 81 -3.65 -2.29 -11.39
N GLN A 82 -4.49 -1.26 -11.44
CA GLN A 82 -5.95 -1.36 -11.33
C GLN A 82 -6.47 -1.84 -9.97
N GLU A 83 -5.71 -1.65 -8.89
CA GLU A 83 -6.19 -1.89 -7.52
C GLU A 83 -7.48 -1.08 -7.26
N GLU A 84 -7.36 0.24 -7.44
CA GLU A 84 -8.37 1.30 -7.23
C GLU A 84 -9.67 1.18 -8.04
N THR A 85 -9.74 0.19 -8.93
CA THR A 85 -10.92 -0.05 -9.77
C THR A 85 -11.42 -1.47 -9.62
N TYR A 86 -10.56 -2.46 -9.85
CA TYR A 86 -10.99 -3.86 -10.00
C TYR A 86 -10.07 -4.91 -9.36
N GLY A 87 -8.90 -4.53 -8.85
CA GLY A 87 -7.88 -5.46 -8.34
C GLY A 87 -7.32 -6.43 -9.40
N THR A 88 -7.55 -6.17 -10.69
CA THR A 88 -7.27 -7.16 -11.75
C THR A 88 -5.79 -7.44 -11.93
N GLY A 89 -4.92 -6.45 -11.77
CA GLY A 89 -3.47 -6.64 -11.87
C GLY A 89 -2.94 -7.61 -10.80
N ALA A 90 -3.44 -7.51 -9.57
CA ALA A 90 -3.07 -8.43 -8.50
C ALA A 90 -3.60 -9.83 -8.76
N ALA A 91 -4.86 -9.97 -9.19
CA ALA A 91 -5.44 -11.27 -9.53
C ALA A 91 -4.66 -11.98 -10.66
N THR A 92 -4.39 -11.30 -11.78
CA THR A 92 -3.66 -11.88 -12.90
C THR A 92 -2.20 -12.14 -12.57
N GLY A 93 -1.56 -11.21 -11.83
CA GLY A 93 -0.17 -11.34 -11.42
C GLY A 93 0.04 -12.51 -10.48
N ALA A 94 -0.78 -12.63 -9.44
CA ALA A 94 -0.75 -13.76 -8.52
C ALA A 94 -0.99 -15.09 -9.24
N TYR A 95 -1.93 -15.12 -10.20
CA TYR A 95 -2.23 -16.33 -10.95
C TYR A 95 -1.03 -16.75 -11.81
N ALA A 96 -0.37 -15.81 -12.48
CA ALA A 96 0.80 -16.11 -13.31
C ALA A 96 2.01 -16.54 -12.45
N ILE A 97 2.23 -15.89 -11.31
CA ILE A 97 3.38 -16.12 -10.44
C ILE A 97 3.28 -17.45 -9.70
N ASN A 98 2.09 -17.82 -9.19
CA ASN A 98 1.86 -19.02 -8.38
C ASN A 98 2.85 -19.13 -7.20
N ALA A 99 2.88 -18.09 -6.35
CA ALA A 99 3.75 -18.02 -5.18
C ALA A 99 3.21 -18.88 -4.02
N ASP A 100 4.11 -19.35 -3.17
CA ASP A 100 3.77 -20.06 -1.92
C ASP A 100 3.30 -19.09 -0.81
N GLU A 101 3.94 -17.93 -0.76
CA GLU A 101 3.67 -16.84 0.18
C GLU A 101 3.62 -15.50 -0.55
N ALA A 102 2.74 -14.61 -0.12
CA ALA A 102 2.62 -13.25 -0.63
C ALA A 102 2.44 -12.25 0.51
N ILE A 103 3.05 -11.07 0.38
CA ILE A 103 2.78 -9.93 1.24
C ILE A 103 2.21 -8.81 0.37
N ALA A 104 0.96 -8.45 0.60
CA ALA A 104 0.39 -7.24 0.04
C ALA A 104 0.92 -6.04 0.82
N VAL A 105 1.44 -5.05 0.11
CA VAL A 105 1.94 -3.80 0.70
C VAL A 105 1.09 -2.67 0.20
N ASP A 106 0.42 -1.99 1.13
CA ASP A 106 -0.53 -0.93 0.82
C ASP A 106 -0.42 0.24 1.79
N VAL A 107 -1.26 1.25 1.64
CA VAL A 107 -1.46 2.28 2.67
C VAL A 107 -2.69 1.97 3.51
N SER A 108 -2.77 2.59 4.69
CA SER A 108 -3.99 2.60 5.49
C SER A 108 -4.06 3.84 6.36
N PHE A 109 -5.19 4.04 7.03
CA PHE A 109 -5.53 5.29 7.70
C PHE A 109 -4.70 5.51 8.96
N ALA A 110 -4.04 6.67 9.02
CA ALA A 110 -3.49 7.24 10.24
C ALA A 110 -4.50 8.21 10.90
N SER A 111 -4.27 8.50 12.18
CA SER A 111 -5.07 9.42 12.98
C SER A 111 -5.08 10.82 12.39
N GLN A 112 -6.27 11.38 12.23
CA GLN A 112 -6.57 12.73 11.73
C GLN A 112 -7.96 13.15 12.24
N PRO A 113 -8.32 14.46 12.20
CA PRO A 113 -9.50 14.99 12.91
C PRO A 113 -10.84 14.30 12.62
N ASP A 114 -11.03 13.77 11.40
CA ASP A 114 -12.23 13.11 10.90
C ASP A 114 -12.17 11.57 10.97
N VAL A 115 -11.04 11.00 11.36
CA VAL A 115 -10.87 9.54 11.51
C VAL A 115 -11.20 9.10 12.93
N SER A 116 -12.11 8.13 13.03
CA SER A 116 -12.58 7.57 14.30
C SER A 116 -12.26 6.07 14.42
N GLY A 117 -12.67 5.44 15.52
CA GLY A 117 -12.44 4.01 15.74
C GLY A 117 -10.96 3.69 15.95
N GLN A 118 -10.52 2.52 15.49
CA GLN A 118 -9.15 2.04 15.73
C GLN A 118 -8.07 2.92 15.09
N TYR A 119 -8.35 3.49 13.91
CA TYR A 119 -7.40 4.29 13.16
C TYR A 119 -7.12 5.66 13.81
N SER A 120 -7.98 6.12 14.73
CA SER A 120 -7.73 7.34 15.52
C SER A 120 -6.51 7.25 16.45
N LYS A 121 -5.96 6.05 16.64
CA LYS A 121 -4.76 5.78 17.45
C LYS A 121 -3.53 5.44 16.62
N ILE A 122 -3.67 5.34 15.31
CA ILE A 122 -2.56 5.03 14.41
C ILE A 122 -1.77 6.32 14.16
N GLU A 123 -0.48 6.32 14.46
CA GLU A 123 0.37 7.49 14.31
C GLU A 123 1.26 7.39 13.08
N LEU A 124 1.50 8.52 12.43
CA LEU A 124 2.61 8.66 11.48
C LEU A 124 3.95 8.60 12.25
N SER A 125 4.97 7.98 11.65
CA SER A 125 6.24 7.60 12.32
C SER A 125 6.03 6.61 13.49
N GLY A 126 4.90 5.88 13.49
CA GLY A 126 4.58 4.81 14.42
C GLY A 126 5.10 3.43 13.96
N GLY A 127 5.68 3.35 12.76
CA GLY A 127 6.11 2.12 12.12
C GLY A 127 5.03 1.48 11.24
N PRO A 128 5.40 0.42 10.49
CA PRO A 128 4.48 -0.31 9.62
C PRO A 128 3.29 -0.85 10.40
N MET A 129 2.14 -0.88 9.74
CA MET A 129 0.93 -1.50 10.26
C MET A 129 0.87 -2.95 9.79
N ILE A 130 0.73 -3.89 10.72
CA ILE A 130 0.63 -5.32 10.41
C ILE A 130 -0.84 -5.73 10.42
N GLY A 131 -1.31 -6.19 9.26
CA GLY A 131 -2.69 -6.60 9.03
C GLY A 131 -3.06 -7.90 9.75
N ILE A 132 -4.22 -7.90 10.39
CA ILE A 132 -4.88 -9.07 10.98
C ILE A 132 -6.30 -9.14 10.42
N ALA A 133 -6.56 -10.06 9.49
CA ALA A 133 -7.89 -10.23 8.90
C ALA A 133 -8.18 -11.72 8.64
N PRO A 134 -9.46 -12.13 8.52
CA PRO A 134 -9.82 -13.53 8.25
C PRO A 134 -9.20 -14.11 6.97
N VAL A 135 -8.94 -13.27 5.97
CA VAL A 135 -8.32 -13.68 4.70
C VAL A 135 -6.79 -13.84 4.80
N LEU A 136 -6.16 -13.30 5.84
CA LEU A 136 -4.71 -13.29 6.00
C LEU A 136 -4.22 -14.52 6.77
N ASN A 137 -3.01 -14.96 6.44
CA ASN A 137 -2.37 -16.09 7.08
C ASN A 137 -1.78 -15.69 8.45
N LYS A 138 -2.35 -16.24 9.52
CA LYS A 138 -1.94 -15.94 10.91
C LYS A 138 -0.46 -16.23 11.19
N LYS A 139 0.15 -17.26 10.59
CA LYS A 139 1.56 -17.58 10.82
C LYS A 139 2.46 -16.49 10.25
N MET A 140 2.16 -16.02 9.04
CA MET A 140 2.90 -14.91 8.42
C MET A 140 2.75 -13.63 9.24
N THR A 141 1.53 -13.29 9.68
CA THR A 141 1.28 -12.14 10.57
C THR A 141 2.09 -12.23 11.87
N ASN A 142 2.08 -13.39 12.54
CA ASN A 142 2.84 -13.59 13.77
C ASN A 142 4.35 -13.49 13.54
N LYS A 143 4.85 -13.99 12.41
CA LYS A 143 6.27 -13.90 12.04
C LYS A 143 6.67 -12.43 11.86
N LEU A 144 5.89 -11.61 11.16
CA LEU A 144 6.12 -10.18 11.03
C LEU A 144 6.17 -9.48 12.39
N ILE A 145 5.22 -9.78 13.28
CA ILE A 145 5.20 -9.25 14.66
C ILE A 145 6.48 -9.67 15.41
N SER A 146 6.86 -10.95 15.35
CA SER A 146 8.05 -11.46 16.06
C SER A 146 9.36 -10.80 15.59
N ILE A 147 9.44 -10.46 14.30
CA ILE A 147 10.59 -9.74 13.74
C ILE A 147 10.65 -8.31 14.30
N CYS A 148 9.51 -7.63 14.41
CA CYS A 148 9.47 -6.33 15.06
C CYS A 148 9.82 -6.41 16.55
N GLU A 149 9.30 -7.39 17.28
CA GLU A 149 9.50 -7.55 18.72
C GLU A 149 10.96 -7.93 19.07
N SER A 150 11.57 -8.83 18.30
CA SER A 150 12.96 -9.26 18.53
C SER A 150 13.98 -8.13 18.33
N ASP A 151 13.70 -7.21 17.41
CA ASP A 151 14.56 -6.05 17.14
C ASP A 151 14.15 -4.78 17.90
N GLY A 152 13.11 -4.84 18.73
CA GLY A 152 12.57 -3.68 19.45
C GLY A 152 12.02 -2.57 18.52
N ARG A 153 11.60 -2.93 17.31
CA ARG A 153 11.08 -1.97 16.31
C ARG A 153 9.64 -1.60 16.60
N LYS A 154 9.32 -0.33 16.36
CA LYS A 154 7.93 0.14 16.39
C LYS A 154 7.15 -0.47 15.23
N TYR A 155 5.95 -0.91 15.55
CA TYR A 155 4.95 -1.37 14.59
C TYR A 155 3.56 -1.09 15.19
N GLN A 156 2.54 -1.14 14.35
CA GLN A 156 1.15 -0.92 14.75
C GLN A 156 0.31 -2.11 14.29
N LEU A 157 -0.75 -2.44 15.02
CA LEU A 157 -1.65 -3.52 14.63
C LEU A 157 -2.84 -2.95 13.86
N GLU A 158 -3.21 -3.65 12.80
CA GLU A 158 -4.37 -3.31 11.96
C GLU A 158 -5.36 -4.49 11.91
N PRO A 159 -6.24 -4.61 12.92
CA PRO A 159 -7.28 -5.63 12.89
C PRO A 159 -8.42 -5.22 11.95
N ILE A 160 -8.74 -6.07 10.99
CA ILE A 160 -9.77 -5.85 9.98
C ILE A 160 -10.78 -6.99 10.07
N SER A 161 -12.03 -6.67 10.40
CA SER A 161 -13.07 -7.66 10.68
C SER A 161 -13.61 -8.39 9.45
N GLY A 162 -13.25 -7.97 8.24
CA GLY A 162 -13.75 -8.54 6.99
C GLY A 162 -12.74 -8.44 5.86
N ARG A 163 -13.18 -7.86 4.74
CA ARG A 163 -12.34 -7.60 3.57
C ARG A 163 -11.26 -6.58 3.92
N THR A 164 -10.04 -6.83 3.48
CA THR A 164 -8.93 -5.89 3.63
C THR A 164 -9.15 -4.65 2.78
N GLY A 165 -9.85 -4.80 1.65
CA GLY A 165 -10.03 -3.73 0.69
C GLY A 165 -8.81 -3.51 -0.19
N THR A 166 -7.76 -4.33 -0.06
CA THR A 166 -6.51 -4.23 -0.81
C THR A 166 -6.34 -5.40 -1.77
N ASN A 167 -5.21 -5.41 -2.48
CA ASN A 167 -4.78 -6.54 -3.31
C ASN A 167 -4.71 -7.88 -2.54
N ALA A 168 -4.59 -7.88 -1.21
CA ALA A 168 -4.58 -9.11 -0.41
C ALA A 168 -5.84 -9.97 -0.62
N ASP A 169 -7.02 -9.33 -0.74
CA ASP A 169 -8.29 -10.03 -0.96
C ASP A 169 -8.30 -10.84 -2.27
N HIS A 170 -7.60 -10.34 -3.30
CA HIS A 170 -7.50 -10.99 -4.61
C HIS A 170 -6.41 -12.05 -4.67
N ILE A 171 -5.25 -11.76 -4.06
CA ILE A 171 -4.10 -12.67 -4.06
C ILE A 171 -4.43 -13.94 -3.27
N ALA A 172 -5.01 -13.80 -2.07
CA ALA A 172 -5.22 -14.91 -1.15
C ALA A 172 -6.11 -16.03 -1.70
N ILE A 173 -7.07 -15.70 -2.55
CA ILE A 173 -8.04 -16.65 -3.14
C ILE A 173 -7.62 -17.16 -4.52
N THR A 174 -6.42 -16.78 -5.00
CA THR A 174 -5.96 -17.16 -6.33
C THR A 174 -5.55 -18.64 -6.38
N ARG A 175 -5.94 -19.34 -7.45
CA ARG A 175 -5.69 -20.79 -7.66
C ARG A 175 -6.24 -21.63 -6.50
N GLY A 176 -5.38 -22.39 -5.82
CA GLY A 176 -5.73 -23.18 -4.63
C GLY A 176 -5.66 -22.39 -3.32
N GLY A 177 -5.39 -21.08 -3.42
CA GLY A 177 -5.11 -20.19 -2.29
C GLY A 177 -3.61 -19.92 -2.16
N VAL A 178 -3.28 -18.67 -1.86
CA VAL A 178 -1.91 -18.21 -1.59
C VAL A 178 -1.85 -17.73 -0.14
N LYS A 179 -0.90 -18.23 0.65
CA LYS A 179 -0.71 -17.72 2.02
C LYS A 179 -0.35 -16.24 1.92
N THR A 180 -1.20 -15.38 2.45
CA THR A 180 -1.07 -13.94 2.24
C THR A 180 -1.00 -13.21 3.57
N ALA A 181 -0.03 -12.32 3.74
CA ALA A 181 -0.02 -11.31 4.79
C ALA A 181 -0.18 -9.91 4.18
N MET A 182 -0.37 -8.93 5.04
CA MET A 182 -0.52 -7.54 4.64
C MET A 182 0.28 -6.63 5.56
N ILE A 183 0.98 -5.66 4.96
CA ILE A 183 1.65 -4.57 5.68
C ILE A 183 1.16 -3.26 5.09
N SER A 184 0.66 -2.37 5.93
CA SER A 184 0.17 -1.06 5.51
C SER A 184 1.10 0.05 6.00
N ILE A 185 1.26 1.11 5.19
CA ILE A 185 1.97 2.33 5.56
C ILE A 185 0.92 3.35 6.08
N PRO A 186 1.07 3.89 7.30
CA PRO A 186 0.17 4.93 7.81
C PRO A 186 0.11 6.16 6.91
N GLN A 187 -1.10 6.55 6.50
CA GLN A 187 -1.36 7.68 5.61
C GLN A 187 -2.51 8.54 6.12
N ARG A 188 -2.37 9.87 5.95
CA ARG A 188 -3.45 10.84 6.13
C ARG A 188 -3.97 11.34 4.79
N TYR A 189 -5.24 11.75 4.79
CA TYR A 189 -5.96 12.35 3.65
C TYR A 189 -5.94 11.47 2.40
N MET A 190 -6.06 10.16 2.58
CA MET A 190 -6.12 9.15 1.51
C MET A 190 -7.15 9.51 0.44
N HIS A 191 -6.79 9.28 -0.82
CA HIS A 191 -7.57 9.60 -2.02
C HIS A 191 -7.84 11.11 -2.22
N THR A 192 -7.03 11.97 -1.61
CA THR A 192 -7.03 13.41 -1.88
C THR A 192 -5.76 13.84 -2.64
N ALA A 193 -5.73 15.08 -3.14
CA ALA A 193 -4.53 15.60 -3.79
C ALA A 193 -3.40 15.99 -2.81
N VAL A 194 -3.63 15.84 -1.50
CA VAL A 194 -2.76 16.30 -0.40
C VAL A 194 -2.53 15.20 0.64
N GLU A 195 -2.37 13.97 0.19
CA GLU A 195 -2.02 12.84 1.07
C GLU A 195 -0.74 13.16 1.85
N VAL A 196 -0.61 12.57 3.04
CA VAL A 196 0.57 12.74 3.90
C VAL A 196 1.01 11.40 4.48
N ILE A 197 2.28 11.08 4.31
CA ILE A 197 2.94 9.90 4.89
C ILE A 197 4.23 10.32 5.61
N SER A 198 4.73 9.46 6.48
CA SER A 198 6.08 9.57 7.04
C SER A 198 7.07 8.77 6.19
N LEU A 199 8.21 9.38 5.84
CA LEU A 199 9.28 8.65 5.18
C LEU A 199 9.90 7.59 6.10
N ASP A 200 9.86 7.80 7.42
CA ASP A 200 10.33 6.81 8.41
C ASP A 200 9.50 5.51 8.33
N ASP A 201 8.18 5.62 8.11
CA ASP A 201 7.29 4.45 8.01
C ASP A 201 7.55 3.67 6.71
N VAL A 202 7.86 4.37 5.61
CA VAL A 202 8.25 3.74 4.33
C VAL A 202 9.54 2.95 4.49
N GLU A 203 10.55 3.53 5.14
CA GLU A 203 11.83 2.86 5.38
C GLU A 203 11.70 1.69 6.36
N ALA A 204 10.92 1.87 7.43
CA ALA A 204 10.64 0.80 8.39
C ALA A 204 9.88 -0.37 7.72
N THR A 205 8.94 -0.07 6.82
CA THR A 205 8.22 -1.07 6.01
C THR A 205 9.17 -1.84 5.11
N ALA A 206 10.05 -1.15 4.36
CA ALA A 206 11.04 -1.79 3.51
C ALA A 206 11.97 -2.71 4.32
N LYS A 207 12.40 -2.25 5.50
CA LYS A 207 13.25 -3.05 6.39
C LYS A 207 12.51 -4.28 6.93
N LEU A 208 11.25 -4.15 7.34
CA LEU A 208 10.45 -5.29 7.81
C LEU A 208 10.26 -6.34 6.71
N LEU A 209 9.99 -5.92 5.48
CA LEU A 209 9.91 -6.81 4.32
C LEU A 209 11.23 -7.53 4.06
N ALA A 210 12.35 -6.80 4.06
CA ALA A 210 13.68 -7.38 3.85
C ALA A 210 14.03 -8.41 4.94
N ASP A 211 13.75 -8.09 6.21
CA ASP A 211 14.03 -9.00 7.33
C ASP A 211 13.11 -10.22 7.32
N TYR A 212 11.83 -10.07 6.95
CA TYR A 212 10.92 -11.21 6.73
C TYR A 212 11.47 -12.14 5.65
N ILE A 213 11.87 -11.57 4.51
CA ILE A 213 12.46 -12.32 3.41
C ILE A 213 13.75 -12.98 3.88
N LEU A 214 14.67 -12.31 4.57
CA LEU A 214 15.94 -12.90 5.03
C LEU A 214 15.75 -13.97 6.12
N SER A 215 14.63 -13.94 6.85
CA SER A 215 14.33 -14.91 7.91
C SER A 215 13.76 -16.24 7.41
N GLY A 216 13.66 -16.43 6.09
CA GLY A 216 13.10 -17.63 5.47
C GLY A 216 11.57 -17.63 5.40
N GLY A 217 10.91 -16.47 5.48
CA GLY A 217 9.44 -16.39 5.43
C GLY A 217 8.74 -17.12 6.59
N ALA A 218 7.52 -17.62 6.35
CA ALA A 218 6.79 -18.46 7.30
C ALA A 218 6.77 -19.95 6.92
N PHE A 219 7.75 -20.38 6.10
CA PHE A 219 7.89 -21.77 5.65
C PHE A 219 8.18 -22.74 6.82
N ASP A 220 8.89 -22.28 7.87
CA ASP A 220 9.31 -23.07 9.05
C ASP A 220 8.73 -22.59 10.40
N ALA A 221 7.62 -21.84 10.39
CA ALA A 221 6.98 -21.29 11.61
C ALA A 221 5.80 -22.11 12.14
#